data_AF-A0A2A8BST0-F1
#
_entry.id   AF-A0A2A8BST0-F1
#
_cell.length_a   1.000
_cell.length_b   1.000
_cell.length_c   1.000
_cell.angle_alpha   90.00
_cell.angle_beta   90.00
_cell.angle_gamma   90.00
#
_symmetry.space_group_name_H-M   'P 1'
#
loop_
_entity.id
_entity.type
_entity.pdbx_description
1 polymer ?
#
loop_
_entity_poly.entity_id
_entity_poly.type
_entity_poly.pdbx_seq_one_letter_code
_entity_poly.pdbx_strand_id
1 'polypeptide(L)' 'MIDSYLNKKTLIGEVEEREFSYGTGIDLYYDIFVSEKNAYLTEELAELKGKKVRITVEVIE' A
#
# COMPACT_ATOMS: atom_id res chain seq x y z
N MET A 1 19.73 1.02 26.22
CA MET A 1 19.45 1.67 24.91
C MET A 1 18.80 0.60 24.07
N ILE A 2 17.49 0.68 23.84
CA ILE A 2 16.80 -0.28 22.99
C ILE A 2 16.90 0.27 21.58
N ASP A 3 17.80 -0.33 20.84
CA ASP A 3 17.99 -0.22 19.40
C ASP A 3 16.63 -0.18 18.68
N SER A 4 16.19 1.04 18.30
CA SER A 4 14.94 1.30 17.59
C SER A 4 15.03 0.90 16.11
N TYR A 5 15.59 -0.28 15.84
CA TYR A 5 15.82 -0.77 14.50
C TYR A 5 14.48 -0.95 13.77
N LEU A 6 14.20 0.09 12.99
CA LEU A 6 13.67 0.02 11.63
C LEU A 6 12.20 -0.39 11.46
N ASN A 7 11.28 0.50 11.84
CA ASN A 7 9.90 0.51 11.30
C ASN A 7 9.81 1.10 9.88
N LYS A 8 10.87 1.01 9.07
CA LYS A 8 10.84 1.44 7.66
C LYS A 8 10.76 0.20 6.79
N LYS A 9 9.68 0.09 6.01
CA LYS A 9 9.47 -0.93 4.99
C LYS A 9 9.54 -0.25 3.63
N THR A 10 10.30 -0.82 2.71
CA THR A 10 10.28 -0.45 1.29
C THR A 10 9.53 -1.54 0.55
N LEU A 11 8.60 -1.15 -0.31
CA LEU A 11 7.86 -2.05 -1.19
C LEU A 11 8.03 -1.50 -2.60
N ILE A 12 8.30 -2.38 -3.54
CA ILE A 12 8.33 -2.06 -4.97
C ILE A 12 7.10 -2.74 -5.57
N GLY A 13 6.36 -1.99 -6.39
CA GLY A 13 5.15 -2.47 -7.01
C GLY A 13 4.78 -1.63 -8.23
N GLU A 14 3.83 -2.13 -8.99
CA GLU A 14 3.32 -1.49 -10.19
C GLU A 14 2.01 -0.78 -9.88
N VAL A 15 1.78 0.36 -10.52
CA VAL A 15 0.49 1.06 -10.41
C VAL A 15 -0.51 0.35 -11.32
N GLU A 16 -1.56 -0.21 -10.72
CA GLU A 16 -2.62 -0.93 -11.43
C GLU A 16 -4.00 -0.31 -11.15
N GLU A 17 -4.91 -0.40 -12.10
CA GLU A 17 -6.31 0.00 -11.92
C GLU A 17 -7.09 -1.10 -11.19
N ARG A 18 -7.90 -0.71 -10.21
CA ARG A 18 -8.68 -1.63 -9.39
C ARG A 18 -10.13 -1.18 -9.30
N GLU A 19 -11.03 -2.15 -9.40
CA GLU A 19 -12.46 -1.97 -9.16
C GLU A 19 -12.78 -2.16 -7.67
N PHE A 20 -13.56 -1.25 -7.08
CA PHE A 20 -14.16 -1.45 -5.76
C PHE A 20 -15.69 -1.49 -5.88
N SER A 21 -16.28 -2.62 -5.51
CA SER A 21 -17.73 -2.81 -5.48
C SER A 21 -18.27 -2.74 -4.06
N TYR A 22 -19.23 -1.85 -3.84
CA TYR A 22 -19.90 -1.63 -2.55
C TYR A 22 -21.42 -1.76 -2.67
N GLY A 23 -21.88 -2.56 -3.64
CA GLY A 23 -23.28 -2.99 -3.80
C GLY A 23 -24.19 -2.00 -4.52
N THR A 24 -23.94 -0.68 -4.43
CA THR A 24 -24.72 0.36 -5.14
C THR A 24 -24.04 0.90 -6.39
N GLY A 25 -22.80 0.46 -6.67
CA GLY A 25 -22.00 0.93 -7.79
C GLY A 25 -20.60 0.31 -7.79
N ILE A 26 -19.80 0.72 -8.77
CA ILE A 26 -18.39 0.38 -8.93
C ILE A 26 -17.62 1.69 -9.03
N ASP A 27 -16.59 1.85 -8.20
CA ASP A 27 -15.59 2.90 -8.36
C ASP A 27 -14.29 2.30 -8.90
N LEU A 28 -13.61 3.08 -9.73
CA LEU A 28 -12.27 2.78 -10.22
C LEU A 28 -11.25 3.64 -9.48
N TYR A 29 -10.16 3.03 -9.05
CA TYR A 29 -9.03 3.73 -8.43
C TYR A 29 -7.72 3.03 -8.77
N TYR A 30 -6.62 3.77 -8.70
CA TYR A 30 -5.29 3.22 -8.88
C TYR A 30 -4.70 2.83 -7.52
N ASP A 31 -4.12 1.64 -7.46
CA ASP A 31 -3.41 1.12 -6.29
C ASP A 31 -2.04 0.58 -6.73
N ILE A 32 -1.15 0.30 -5.78
CA ILE A 32 0.17 -0.26 -6.04
C ILE A 32 0.12 -1.75 -5.78
N PHE A 33 0.21 -2.55 -6.82
CA PHE A 33 0.32 -4.00 -6.74
C PHE A 33 1.76 -4.40 -6.39
N VAL A 34 1.94 -5.02 -5.22
CA VAL A 34 3.23 -5.48 -4.73
C VAL A 34 3.38 -6.97 -5.03
N SER A 35 4.08 -7.29 -6.13
CA SER A 35 4.21 -8.66 -6.65
C SER A 35 4.79 -9.65 -5.63
N GLU A 36 5.76 -9.23 -4.82
CA GLU A 36 6.38 -10.05 -3.77
C GLU A 36 5.37 -10.58 -2.74
N LYS A 37 4.26 -9.86 -2.55
CA LYS A 37 3.21 -10.21 -1.59
C LYS A 37 1.94 -10.71 -2.24
N ASN A 38 1.84 -10.60 -3.57
CA ASN A 38 0.61 -10.83 -4.31
C ASN A 38 -0.59 -10.07 -3.68
N ALA A 39 -0.36 -8.80 -3.34
CA ALA A 39 -1.31 -7.97 -2.61
C ALA A 39 -1.13 -6.49 -2.97
N TYR A 40 -2.14 -5.68 -2.68
CA TYR A 40 -2.10 -4.24 -2.93
C TYR A 40 -1.61 -3.45 -1.71
N LEU A 41 -1.00 -2.28 -1.94
CA LEU A 41 -0.53 -1.40 -0.87
C LEU A 41 -1.66 -1.02 0.10
N THR A 42 -2.87 -0.80 -0.38
CA THR A 42 -4.02 -0.47 0.49
C THR A 42 -4.28 -1.56 1.53
N GLU A 43 -4.04 -2.84 1.20
CA GLU A 43 -4.23 -3.96 2.13
C GLU A 43 -3.17 -3.94 3.24
N GLU A 44 -1.91 -3.60 2.91
CA GLU A 44 -0.87 -3.37 3.92
C GLU A 44 -1.20 -2.16 4.82
N LEU A 45 -1.74 -1.08 4.25
CA LEU A 45 -2.12 0.11 5.01
C LEU A 45 -3.29 -0.16 5.97
N ALA A 46 -4.15 -1.14 5.68
CA ALA A 46 -5.24 -1.53 6.57
C ALA A 46 -4.72 -2.03 7.94
N GLU A 47 -3.58 -2.72 7.97
CA GLU A 47 -2.93 -3.19 9.21
C GLU A 47 -2.37 -2.03 10.07
N LEU A 48 -2.19 -0.86 9.45
CA LEU A 48 -1.67 0.35 10.09
C LEU A 48 -2.77 1.32 10.51
N LYS A 49 -4.05 0.91 10.42
CA LYS A 49 -5.20 1.75 10.79
C LYS A 49 -5.04 2.36 12.19
N GLY A 50 -5.18 3.68 12.25
CA GLY A 50 -5.06 4.48 13.48
C GLY A 50 -3.63 4.86 13.88
N LYS A 51 -2.60 4.45 13.13
CA LYS A 51 -1.20 4.86 13.35
C LYS A 51 -0.83 6.04 12.45
N LYS A 52 0.06 6.91 12.96
CA LYS A 52 0.66 7.98 12.16
C LYS A 52 1.83 7.40 11.36
N VAL A 53 1.75 7.47 10.04
CA VAL A 53 2.75 6.92 9.12
C VAL A 53 3.29 8.01 8.18
N ARG A 54 4.49 7.79 7.63
CA ARG A 54 5.05 8.58 6.52
C ARG A 54 5.24 7.62 5.34
N ILE A 55 4.66 7.97 4.20
CA ILE A 55 4.79 7.20 2.96
C ILE A 55 5.62 8.05 1.98
N THR A 56 6.57 7.42 1.30
CA THR A 56 7.35 8.02 0.22
C THR A 56 7.16 7.16 -1.02
N VAL A 57 6.78 7.78 -2.13
CA VAL A 57 6.64 7.13 -3.43
C VAL A 57 7.77 7.64 -4.32
N GLU A 58 8.48 6.72 -4.94
CA GLU A 58 9.56 6.96 -5.88
C GLU A 58 9.25 6.20 -7.17
N VAL A 59 9.32 6.89 -8.31
CA VAL A 59 9.12 6.27 -9.63
C VAL A 59 10.46 5.78 -10.13
N ILE A 60 10.53 4.49 -10.47
CA ILE A 60 11.74 3.82 -10.98
C ILE A 60 11.47 3.52 -12.46
N GLU A 61 12.23 4.14 -13.37
CA GLU A 61 12.17 3.91 -14.83
C GLU A 61 13.08 2.76 -15.28
#